data_AF-A0A4U0WPA9-F1
#
_entry.id   AF-A0A4U0WPA9-F1
#
_cell.length_a   1.000
_cell.length_b   1.000
_cell.length_c   1.000
_cell.angle_alpha   90.00
_cell.angle_beta   90.00
_cell.angle_gamma   90.00
#
_symmetry.space_group_name_H-M   'P 1'
#
loop_
_entity.id
_entity.type
_entity.pdbx_description
1 polymer ?
#
loop_
_entity_poly.entity_id
_entity_poly.type
_entity_poly.pdbx_seq_one_letter_code
_entity_poly.pdbx_strand_id
1 'polypeptide(L)'
;MLALDEQPDLLTHRLGGYFFLSTYRLRYELKIQGKHIKDWTQDERDRIMQSYRDCFKGYEEYLEQARVEGKTVFVKEHSEFMTNPVAQTRWLYGQDSVEEPPWVMQSSNHGSKSTHSSLNETVLPDEILQTFLPTFLVRHPALVFPSRYRAMVDIEGAESAKAADAQFAMEMTLHWTRALFDWYAQNLKPSQAGCDSDVAWPLVLDANDVITEPDVVVRLCETVGMDPAKMQYTWEPASEEEKAQIPTDAERRFLSTLLSSTGIQKGKAAPNIDIAVEAKKWIDEFGEGEGEKIEKWVRAAMPDYEFLRARRLRPRPTREDRSQ
;
A
#
# COMPACT_ATOMS: atom_id res chain seq x y z
N MET A 1 -9.38 10.06 10.49
CA MET A 1 -8.98 9.24 11.66
C MET A 1 -7.67 9.68 12.27
N LEU A 2 -6.50 9.52 11.64
CA LEU A 2 -5.23 9.97 12.25
C LEU A 2 -5.06 11.50 12.32
N ALA A 3 -5.82 12.25 11.51
CA ALA A 3 -5.82 13.71 11.44
C ALA A 3 -4.39 14.27 11.35
N LEU A 4 -3.66 13.87 10.31
CA LEU A 4 -2.22 14.12 10.18
C LEU A 4 -1.87 15.61 10.28
N ASP A 5 -2.72 16.50 9.79
CA ASP A 5 -2.52 17.95 9.84
C ASP A 5 -2.69 18.56 11.25
N GLU A 6 -3.31 17.81 12.19
CA GLU A 6 -3.49 18.22 13.58
C GLU A 6 -2.42 17.61 14.52
N GLN A 7 -1.56 16.73 14.00
CA GLN A 7 -0.48 16.11 14.75
C GLN A 7 0.69 17.12 14.91
N PRO A 8 1.06 17.51 16.14
CA PRO A 8 1.95 18.66 16.38
C PRO A 8 3.38 18.43 15.87
N ASP A 9 3.87 17.20 15.96
CA ASP A 9 5.26 16.85 15.68
C ASP A 9 5.45 16.15 14.32
N LEU A 10 4.40 16.16 13.48
CA LEU A 10 4.42 15.50 12.17
C LEU A 10 4.74 16.49 11.06
N LEU A 11 5.66 16.11 10.17
CA LEU A 11 5.85 16.81 8.91
C LEU A 11 4.81 16.31 7.89
N THR A 12 3.93 17.18 7.42
CA THR A 12 2.88 16.80 6.44
C THR A 12 3.41 16.85 5.01
N HIS A 13 3.12 15.83 4.19
CA HIS A 13 3.41 15.83 2.76
C HIS A 13 2.16 16.15 1.93
N ARG A 14 2.30 17.02 0.91
CA ARG A 14 1.18 17.54 0.09
C ARG A 14 0.35 16.47 -0.65
N LEU A 15 0.91 15.28 -0.88
CA LEU A 15 0.21 14.15 -1.52
C LEU A 15 -0.22 13.09 -0.49
N GLY A 16 -0.44 13.46 0.77
CA GLY A 16 -0.88 12.53 1.81
C GLY A 16 0.12 11.40 2.09
N GLY A 17 1.42 11.69 1.90
CA GLY A 17 2.52 10.74 2.10
C GLY A 17 2.89 9.88 0.89
N TYR A 18 2.26 10.05 -0.28
CA TYR A 18 2.66 9.36 -1.52
C TYR A 18 3.81 10.07 -2.25
N PHE A 19 4.86 9.32 -2.56
CA PHE A 19 6.03 9.73 -3.36
C PHE A 19 6.05 9.01 -4.71
N PHE A 20 5.78 7.70 -4.75
CA PHE A 20 5.90 6.87 -5.96
C PHE A 20 4.63 6.80 -6.81
N LEU A 21 3.55 7.47 -6.39
CA LEU A 21 2.30 7.58 -7.15
C LEU A 21 2.51 8.18 -8.56
N SER A 22 3.46 9.11 -8.72
CA SER A 22 3.74 9.73 -10.03
C SER A 22 4.34 8.71 -11.01
N THR A 23 5.24 7.83 -10.55
CA THR A 23 5.77 6.74 -11.38
C THR A 23 4.67 5.74 -11.73
N TYR A 24 3.79 5.41 -10.78
CA TYR A 24 2.63 4.57 -11.06
C TYR A 24 1.75 5.17 -12.16
N ARG A 25 1.39 6.46 -12.08
CA ARG A 25 0.62 7.17 -13.13
C ARG A 25 1.33 7.13 -14.48
N LEU A 26 2.64 7.41 -14.51
CA LEU A 26 3.42 7.41 -15.75
C LEU A 26 3.39 6.05 -16.44
N ARG A 27 3.43 4.94 -15.68
CA ARG A 27 3.29 3.61 -16.28
C ARG A 27 1.95 3.46 -17.01
N TYR A 28 0.87 4.05 -16.47
CA TYR A 28 -0.49 3.96 -17.04
C TYR A 28 -0.59 4.77 -18.32
N GLU A 29 -0.04 5.96 -18.30
CA GLU A 29 0.08 6.82 -19.48
C GLU A 29 0.86 6.12 -20.62
N LEU A 30 1.91 5.39 -20.26
CA LEU A 30 2.72 4.60 -21.20
C LEU A 30 2.09 3.25 -21.58
N LYS A 31 1.04 2.80 -20.89
CA LYS A 31 0.40 1.48 -21.08
C LYS A 31 1.40 0.32 -21.02
N ILE A 32 2.25 0.32 -20.00
CA ILE A 32 3.28 -0.70 -19.78
C ILE A 32 3.01 -1.58 -18.55
N GLN A 33 1.85 -1.44 -17.90
CA GLN A 33 1.38 -2.32 -16.85
C GLN A 33 1.37 -3.76 -17.32
N GLY A 34 1.93 -4.64 -16.50
CA GLY A 34 1.89 -6.07 -16.77
C GLY A 34 2.65 -6.52 -18.02
N LYS A 35 3.35 -5.62 -18.74
CA LYS A 35 4.25 -5.99 -19.84
C LYS A 35 5.58 -6.49 -19.31
N HIS A 36 6.17 -7.44 -20.02
CA HIS A 36 7.52 -7.91 -19.74
C HIS A 36 8.51 -6.75 -19.92
N ILE A 37 9.46 -6.56 -18.99
CA ILE A 37 10.39 -5.43 -19.03
C ILE A 37 11.23 -5.36 -20.31
N LYS A 38 11.53 -6.52 -20.93
CA LYS A 38 12.22 -6.62 -22.23
C LYS A 38 11.43 -6.00 -23.39
N ASP A 39 10.11 -5.89 -23.27
CA ASP A 39 9.25 -5.31 -24.30
C ASP A 39 9.11 -3.79 -24.17
N TRP A 40 9.72 -3.20 -23.12
CA TRP A 40 9.75 -1.75 -22.97
C TRP A 40 10.80 -1.17 -23.91
N THR A 41 10.42 -0.13 -24.63
CA THR A 41 11.32 0.68 -25.44
C THR A 41 12.35 1.39 -24.55
N GLN A 42 13.49 1.78 -25.13
CA GLN A 42 14.51 2.52 -24.37
C GLN A 42 13.96 3.84 -23.79
N ASP A 43 13.12 4.55 -24.53
CA ASP A 43 12.45 5.77 -24.06
C ASP A 43 11.57 5.50 -22.83
N GLU A 44 10.73 4.46 -22.86
CA GLU A 44 9.90 4.08 -21.72
C GLU A 44 10.76 3.73 -20.49
N ARG A 45 11.85 2.98 -20.69
CA ARG A 45 12.77 2.61 -19.60
C ARG A 45 13.44 3.84 -18.99
N ASP A 46 13.93 4.75 -19.82
CA ASP A 46 14.59 5.97 -19.38
C ASP A 46 13.62 6.89 -18.61
N ARG A 47 12.39 7.05 -19.11
CA ARG A 47 11.35 7.84 -18.46
C ARG A 47 10.92 7.26 -17.12
N ILE A 48 10.73 5.94 -17.02
CA ILE A 48 10.39 5.30 -15.74
C ILE A 48 11.55 5.38 -14.74
N MET A 49 12.78 5.12 -15.18
CA MET A 49 13.97 5.25 -14.33
C MET A 49 14.13 6.68 -13.82
N GLN A 50 13.96 7.68 -14.69
CA GLN A 50 14.01 9.08 -14.29
C GLN A 50 12.91 9.42 -13.29
N SER A 51 11.68 8.94 -13.52
CA SER A 51 10.57 9.14 -12.58
C SER A 51 10.87 8.54 -11.20
N TYR A 52 11.43 7.32 -11.13
CA TYR A 52 11.86 6.74 -9.86
C TYR A 52 12.92 7.58 -9.16
N ARG A 53 13.91 8.10 -9.90
CA ARG A 53 14.95 8.97 -9.35
C ARG A 53 14.36 10.27 -8.79
N ASP A 54 13.42 10.88 -9.49
CA ASP A 54 12.78 12.12 -9.05
C ASP A 54 11.93 11.88 -7.79
N CYS A 55 11.17 10.77 -7.75
CA CYS A 55 10.41 10.38 -6.55
C CYS A 55 11.35 10.16 -5.36
N PHE A 56 12.43 9.41 -5.56
CA PHE A 56 13.39 9.09 -4.52
C PHE A 56 14.15 10.33 -4.03
N LYS A 57 14.51 11.27 -4.92
CA LYS A 57 15.08 12.56 -4.53
C LYS A 57 14.14 13.35 -3.63
N GLY A 58 12.86 13.46 -4.00
CA GLY A 58 11.85 14.12 -3.15
C GLY A 58 11.66 13.40 -1.81
N TYR A 59 11.81 12.08 -1.79
CA TYR A 59 11.79 11.27 -0.58
C TYR A 59 12.96 11.61 0.36
N GLU A 60 14.20 11.65 -0.17
CA GLU A 60 15.39 12.02 0.61
C GLU A 60 15.30 13.48 1.13
N GLU A 61 14.83 14.41 0.29
CA GLU A 61 14.63 15.82 0.68
C GLU A 61 13.62 15.96 1.82
N TYR A 62 12.53 15.19 1.78
CA TYR A 62 11.52 15.17 2.85
C TYR A 62 12.06 14.60 4.16
N LEU A 63 12.86 13.53 4.11
CA LEU A 63 13.54 12.98 5.28
C LEU A 63 14.54 13.97 5.89
N GLU A 64 15.34 14.62 5.06
CA GLU A 64 16.31 15.60 5.52
C GLU A 64 15.62 16.83 6.13
N GLN A 65 14.54 17.31 5.52
CA GLN A 65 13.72 18.38 6.09
C GLN A 65 13.21 18.01 7.49
N ALA A 66 12.63 16.82 7.65
CA ALA A 66 12.14 16.37 8.95
C ALA A 66 13.25 16.28 9.99
N ARG A 67 14.44 15.79 9.59
CA ARG A 67 15.62 15.73 10.45
C ARG A 67 16.08 17.12 10.90
N VAL A 68 16.10 18.10 9.99
CA VAL A 68 16.47 19.50 10.30
C VAL A 68 15.45 20.17 11.20
N GLU A 69 14.16 19.94 10.96
CA GLU A 69 13.06 20.51 11.76
C GLU A 69 12.80 19.77 13.07
N GLY A 70 13.43 18.61 13.29
CA GLY A 70 13.18 17.75 14.46
C GLY A 70 11.77 17.15 14.48
N LYS A 71 11.18 16.91 13.30
CA LYS A 71 9.83 16.35 13.14
C LYS A 71 9.86 14.87 12.78
N THR A 72 8.76 14.19 13.11
CA THR A 72 8.49 12.82 12.65
C THR A 72 7.89 12.85 11.25
N VAL A 73 8.24 11.87 10.42
CA VAL A 73 7.70 11.72 9.07
C VAL A 73 6.54 10.73 9.02
N PHE A 74 5.59 10.96 8.12
CA PHE A 74 4.56 10.00 7.76
C PHE A 74 4.58 9.76 6.26
N VAL A 75 4.78 8.51 5.88
CA VAL A 75 4.79 8.06 4.48
C VAL A 75 3.69 7.04 4.30
N LYS A 76 2.95 7.15 3.19
CA LYS A 76 1.91 6.21 2.80
C LYS A 76 2.17 5.79 1.37
N GLU A 77 2.43 4.50 1.18
CA GLU A 77 2.68 3.93 -0.14
C GLU A 77 1.88 2.65 -0.34
N HIS A 78 1.56 2.36 -1.60
CA HIS A 78 1.21 1.00 -2.01
C HIS A 78 2.49 0.25 -2.28
N SER A 79 2.65 -0.96 -1.73
CA SER A 79 3.89 -1.75 -1.90
C SER A 79 4.24 -1.92 -3.38
N GLU A 80 3.24 -2.10 -4.25
CA GLU A 80 3.41 -2.24 -5.70
C GLU A 80 4.04 -1.01 -6.39
N PHE A 81 3.87 0.20 -5.84
CA PHE A 81 4.40 1.44 -6.44
C PHE A 81 5.91 1.53 -6.28
N MET A 82 6.44 0.88 -5.23
CA MET A 82 7.86 0.81 -4.95
C MET A 82 8.49 -0.47 -5.47
N THR A 83 7.72 -1.49 -5.86
CA THR A 83 8.27 -2.75 -6.37
C THR A 83 9.03 -2.52 -7.68
N ASN A 84 10.25 -3.06 -7.77
CA ASN A 84 11.08 -2.88 -8.95
C ASN A 84 10.51 -3.66 -10.17
N PRO A 85 10.65 -3.13 -11.41
CA PRO A 85 10.06 -3.74 -12.60
C PRO A 85 10.54 -5.16 -12.92
N VAL A 86 11.74 -5.54 -12.47
CA VAL A 86 12.30 -6.88 -12.67
C VAL A 86 11.57 -7.90 -11.79
N ALA A 87 11.31 -7.58 -10.52
CA ALA A 87 10.51 -8.44 -9.63
C ALA A 87 9.08 -8.63 -10.16
N GLN A 88 8.45 -7.57 -10.66
CA GLN A 88 7.13 -7.65 -11.30
C GLN A 88 7.13 -8.55 -12.54
N THR A 89 8.19 -8.48 -13.35
CA THR A 89 8.36 -9.36 -14.51
C THR A 89 8.50 -10.82 -14.06
N ARG A 90 9.34 -11.10 -13.06
CA ARG A 90 9.51 -12.46 -12.53
C ARG A 90 8.23 -13.04 -11.94
N TRP A 91 7.42 -12.21 -11.28
CA TRP A 91 6.12 -12.61 -10.76
C TRP A 91 5.15 -13.02 -11.86
N LEU A 92 5.03 -12.22 -12.92
CA LEU A 92 4.06 -12.46 -14.00
C LEU A 92 4.49 -13.56 -14.97
N TYR A 93 5.79 -13.66 -15.26
CA TYR A 93 6.32 -14.48 -16.35
C TYR A 93 7.22 -15.63 -15.87
N GLY A 94 7.43 -15.76 -14.55
CA GLY A 94 8.27 -16.78 -13.94
C GLY A 94 9.67 -16.27 -13.59
N GLN A 95 10.33 -16.92 -12.63
CA GLN A 95 11.60 -16.46 -12.05
C GLN A 95 12.74 -16.34 -13.09
N ASP A 96 12.77 -17.25 -14.07
CA ASP A 96 13.79 -17.30 -15.12
C ASP A 96 13.46 -16.43 -16.35
N SER A 97 12.38 -15.63 -16.30
CA SER A 97 11.95 -14.80 -17.45
C SER A 97 12.92 -13.65 -17.76
N VAL A 98 13.68 -13.19 -16.76
CA VAL A 98 14.56 -12.03 -16.86
C VAL A 98 15.85 -12.19 -16.03
N GLU A 99 16.98 -12.02 -16.71
CA GLU A 99 18.34 -12.04 -16.13
C GLU A 99 18.84 -10.67 -15.66
N GLU A 100 18.09 -9.61 -15.95
CA GLU A 100 18.43 -8.25 -15.55
C GLU A 100 18.51 -8.11 -14.01
N PRO A 101 19.49 -7.37 -13.47
CA PRO A 101 19.53 -7.09 -12.03
C PRO A 101 18.35 -6.18 -11.61
N PRO A 102 17.90 -6.25 -10.34
CA PRO A 102 16.88 -5.35 -9.81
C PRO A 102 17.25 -3.87 -10.02
N TRP A 103 16.24 -3.03 -10.26
CA TRP A 103 16.44 -1.59 -10.30
C TRP A 103 16.51 -1.07 -8.86
N VAL A 104 17.61 -0.41 -8.50
CA VAL A 104 17.85 0.10 -7.14
C VAL A 104 18.26 1.57 -7.18
N MET A 105 17.54 2.40 -6.43
CA MET A 105 17.85 3.82 -6.28
C MET A 105 19.14 4.00 -5.48
N GLN A 106 19.94 4.99 -5.87
CA GLN A 106 21.20 5.31 -5.22
C GLN A 106 20.99 6.47 -4.27
N SER A 107 21.23 6.26 -2.98
CA SER A 107 21.15 7.32 -2.00
C SER A 107 22.29 8.32 -2.17
N SER A 108 21.94 9.60 -2.15
CA SER A 108 22.93 10.70 -2.16
C SER A 108 23.73 10.76 -0.84
N ASN A 109 23.16 10.25 0.26
CA ASN A 109 23.69 10.35 1.62
C ASN A 109 24.52 9.13 2.07
N HIS A 110 24.37 7.96 1.43
CA HIS A 110 25.00 6.71 1.88
C HIS A 110 26.25 6.27 1.09
N GLY A 111 26.77 7.12 0.21
CA GLY A 111 27.96 6.80 -0.60
C GLY A 111 27.74 5.63 -1.57
N SER A 112 28.78 5.20 -2.30
CA SER A 112 28.68 4.24 -3.41
C SER A 112 28.37 2.77 -3.01
N LYS A 113 27.83 2.52 -1.82
CA LYS A 113 27.60 1.16 -1.27
C LYS A 113 26.25 1.06 -0.58
N SER A 114 25.17 1.47 -1.24
CA SER A 114 23.82 1.06 -0.83
C SER A 114 23.66 -0.45 -1.03
N THR A 115 23.12 -1.13 -0.02
CA THR A 115 22.84 -2.57 -0.08
C THR A 115 21.41 -2.83 -0.58
N HIS A 116 21.23 -3.98 -1.21
CA HIS A 116 19.94 -4.46 -1.69
C HIS A 116 19.89 -5.98 -1.54
N SER A 117 19.28 -6.42 -0.44
CA SER A 117 19.22 -7.84 -0.10
C SER A 117 18.21 -8.58 -0.98
N SER A 118 18.39 -9.89 -1.11
CA SER A 118 17.63 -10.71 -2.07
C SER A 118 16.13 -10.76 -1.82
N LEU A 119 15.66 -10.43 -0.61
CA LEU A 119 14.24 -10.35 -0.26
C LEU A 119 13.65 -8.95 -0.48
N ASN A 120 14.47 -7.94 -0.76
CA ASN A 120 14.01 -6.60 -1.06
C ASN A 120 13.56 -6.54 -2.52
N GLU A 121 12.26 -6.61 -2.76
CA GLU A 121 11.70 -6.47 -4.11
C GLU A 121 11.43 -5.01 -4.50
N THR A 122 11.76 -4.04 -3.65
CA THR A 122 11.53 -2.62 -3.93
C THR A 122 12.68 -1.97 -4.70
N VAL A 123 12.43 -0.79 -5.26
CA VAL A 123 13.47 0.09 -5.82
C VAL A 123 14.27 0.82 -4.74
N LEU A 124 13.86 0.74 -3.48
CA LEU A 124 14.53 1.41 -2.37
C LEU A 124 15.71 0.56 -1.88
N PRO A 125 16.85 1.17 -1.56
CA PRO A 125 17.95 0.46 -0.91
C PRO A 125 17.59 0.09 0.54
N ASP A 126 18.24 -0.94 1.06
CA ASP A 126 17.97 -1.51 2.38
C ASP A 126 18.13 -0.48 3.50
N GLU A 127 19.12 0.42 3.38
CA GLU A 127 19.38 1.48 4.37
C GLU A 127 18.20 2.44 4.51
N ILE A 128 17.52 2.75 3.39
CA ILE A 128 16.35 3.64 3.40
C ILE A 128 15.18 2.93 4.06
N LEU A 129 14.91 1.68 3.70
CA LEU A 129 13.84 0.90 4.33
C LEU A 129 14.04 0.82 5.85
N GLN A 130 15.27 0.62 6.33
CA GLN A 130 15.63 0.56 7.75
C GLN A 130 15.40 1.88 8.52
N THR A 131 15.19 3.01 7.85
CA THR A 131 14.86 4.27 8.54
C THR A 131 13.41 4.33 9.03
N PHE A 132 12.54 3.44 8.53
CA PHE A 132 11.10 3.46 8.82
C PHE A 132 10.67 2.45 9.86
N LEU A 133 9.56 2.79 10.51
CA LEU A 133 8.77 1.89 11.34
C LEU A 133 7.58 1.38 10.51
N PRO A 134 7.69 0.19 9.87
CA PRO A 134 6.70 -0.27 8.90
C PRO A 134 5.38 -0.66 9.57
N THR A 135 4.30 -0.08 9.07
CA THR A 135 2.91 -0.45 9.42
C THR A 135 2.17 -0.85 8.14
N PHE A 136 1.77 -2.11 8.05
CA PHE A 136 1.06 -2.66 6.90
C PHE A 136 -0.45 -2.64 7.14
N LEU A 137 -1.19 -1.90 6.33
CA LEU A 137 -2.66 -1.94 6.31
C LEU A 137 -3.12 -3.00 5.30
N VAL A 138 -3.75 -4.07 5.79
CA VAL A 138 -4.32 -5.13 4.95
C VAL A 138 -5.84 -5.12 5.00
N ARG A 139 -6.48 -5.59 3.94
CA ARG A 139 -7.93 -5.77 3.87
C ARG A 139 -8.24 -7.06 3.12
N HIS A 140 -9.32 -7.71 3.51
CA HIS A 140 -9.74 -8.98 2.92
C HIS A 140 -9.82 -8.89 1.38
N PRO A 141 -9.10 -9.75 0.62
CA PRO A 141 -9.04 -9.69 -0.84
C PRO A 141 -10.40 -9.69 -1.53
N ALA A 142 -11.36 -10.48 -1.03
CA ALA A 142 -12.75 -10.51 -1.51
C ALA A 142 -13.50 -9.17 -1.47
N LEU A 143 -13.02 -8.16 -0.73
CA LEU A 143 -13.58 -6.81 -0.76
C LEU A 143 -12.82 -5.88 -1.71
N VAL A 144 -11.50 -6.05 -1.78
CA VAL A 144 -10.59 -5.13 -2.49
C VAL A 144 -10.60 -5.41 -3.99
N PHE A 145 -10.44 -6.69 -4.37
CA PHE A 145 -10.25 -7.09 -5.76
C PHE A 145 -11.49 -6.84 -6.65
N PRO A 146 -12.71 -7.27 -6.29
CA PRO A 146 -13.89 -6.91 -7.08
C PRO A 146 -14.13 -5.40 -7.12
N SER A 147 -13.81 -4.66 -6.04
CA SER A 147 -13.89 -3.19 -6.05
C SER A 147 -12.88 -2.57 -7.02
N ARG A 148 -11.67 -3.12 -7.13
CA ARG A 148 -10.64 -2.67 -8.06
C ARG A 148 -11.03 -2.97 -9.52
N TYR A 149 -11.60 -4.15 -9.78
CA TYR A 149 -12.12 -4.52 -11.10
C TYR A 149 -13.25 -3.56 -11.53
N ARG A 150 -14.25 -3.35 -10.65
CA ARG A 150 -15.34 -2.40 -10.90
C ARG A 150 -14.83 -1.00 -11.20
N ALA A 151 -13.84 -0.52 -10.46
CA ALA A 151 -13.24 0.78 -10.74
C ALA A 151 -12.58 0.83 -12.13
N MET A 152 -11.91 -0.26 -12.57
CA MET A 152 -11.34 -0.33 -13.93
C MET A 152 -12.44 -0.25 -15.00
N VAL A 153 -13.55 -0.98 -14.81
CA VAL A 153 -14.69 -0.95 -15.73
C VAL A 153 -15.27 0.47 -15.82
N ASP A 154 -15.42 1.16 -14.68
CA ASP A 154 -15.95 2.52 -14.62
C ASP A 154 -15.04 3.56 -15.31
N ILE A 155 -13.71 3.35 -15.26
CA ILE A 155 -12.72 4.31 -15.78
C ILE A 155 -12.39 4.05 -17.25
N GLU A 156 -12.16 2.80 -17.63
CA GLU A 156 -11.62 2.42 -18.95
C GLU A 156 -12.59 1.60 -19.81
N GLY A 157 -13.73 1.20 -19.24
CA GLY A 157 -14.73 0.36 -19.89
C GLY A 157 -14.48 -1.14 -19.72
N ALA A 158 -15.54 -1.93 -19.92
CA ALA A 158 -15.51 -3.38 -19.67
C ALA A 158 -14.52 -4.13 -20.57
N GLU A 159 -14.40 -3.75 -21.85
CA GLU A 159 -13.49 -4.43 -22.78
C GLU A 159 -12.02 -4.18 -22.43
N SER A 160 -11.68 -2.95 -22.01
CA SER A 160 -10.33 -2.63 -21.51
C SER A 160 -10.01 -3.41 -20.23
N ALA A 161 -10.97 -3.51 -19.30
CA ALA A 161 -10.80 -4.29 -18.08
C ALA A 161 -10.54 -5.78 -18.37
N LYS A 162 -11.32 -6.40 -19.26
CA LYS A 162 -11.11 -7.81 -19.67
C LYS A 162 -9.74 -8.06 -20.30
N ALA A 163 -9.15 -7.06 -20.96
CA ALA A 163 -7.83 -7.15 -21.58
C ALA A 163 -6.67 -6.90 -20.59
N ALA A 164 -6.96 -6.52 -19.35
CA ALA A 164 -5.97 -6.11 -18.35
C ALA A 164 -5.52 -7.25 -17.40
N ASP A 165 -5.66 -8.52 -17.79
CA ASP A 165 -5.36 -9.68 -16.95
C ASP A 165 -3.95 -9.62 -16.31
N ALA A 166 -2.92 -9.24 -17.08
CA ALA A 166 -1.55 -9.15 -16.57
C ALA A 166 -1.37 -8.02 -15.55
N GLN A 167 -2.08 -6.92 -15.74
CA GLN A 167 -2.13 -5.81 -14.79
C GLN A 167 -2.85 -6.24 -13.51
N PHE A 168 -4.01 -6.89 -13.62
CA PHE A 168 -4.72 -7.41 -12.46
C PHE A 168 -3.95 -8.50 -11.73
N ALA A 169 -3.22 -9.38 -12.42
CA ALA A 169 -2.36 -10.36 -11.76
C ALA A 169 -1.21 -9.72 -10.95
N MET A 170 -0.79 -8.50 -11.31
CA MET A 170 0.20 -7.72 -10.57
C MET A 170 -0.42 -6.97 -9.38
N GLU A 171 -1.66 -6.50 -9.50
CA GLU A 171 -2.33 -5.66 -8.50
C GLU A 171 -3.21 -6.46 -7.51
N MET A 172 -3.83 -7.55 -7.96
CA MET A 172 -4.71 -8.42 -7.18
C MET A 172 -3.93 -9.54 -6.48
N THR A 173 -2.91 -9.12 -5.74
CA THR A 173 -2.07 -10.01 -4.93
C THR A 173 -1.67 -9.30 -3.64
N LEU A 174 -1.35 -10.06 -2.61
CA LEU A 174 -0.69 -9.54 -1.40
C LEU A 174 0.81 -9.89 -1.35
N HIS A 175 1.34 -10.49 -2.42
CA HIS A 175 2.75 -10.88 -2.52
C HIS A 175 3.70 -9.71 -2.21
N TRP A 176 3.50 -8.54 -2.82
CA TRP A 176 4.38 -7.37 -2.60
C TRP A 176 4.39 -6.92 -1.13
N THR A 177 3.21 -6.87 -0.52
CA THR A 177 3.04 -6.53 0.89
C THR A 177 3.70 -7.58 1.79
N ARG A 178 3.51 -8.86 1.46
CA ARG A 178 4.05 -9.98 2.23
C ARG A 178 5.56 -10.07 2.13
N ALA A 179 6.13 -9.93 0.94
CA ALA A 179 7.57 -9.94 0.71
C ALA A 179 8.24 -8.79 1.48
N LEU A 180 7.67 -7.58 1.42
CA LEU A 180 8.19 -6.44 2.18
C LEU A 180 8.05 -6.65 3.70
N PHE A 181 6.96 -7.24 4.16
CA PHE A 181 6.80 -7.62 5.57
C PHE A 181 7.90 -8.61 6.01
N ASP A 182 8.11 -9.69 5.25
CA ASP A 182 9.10 -10.72 5.58
C ASP A 182 10.53 -10.14 5.55
N TRP A 183 10.80 -9.21 4.63
CA TRP A 183 12.06 -8.46 4.60
C TRP A 183 12.27 -7.67 5.89
N TYR A 184 11.29 -6.86 6.31
CA TYR A 184 11.42 -6.06 7.54
C TYR A 184 11.52 -6.94 8.79
N ALA A 185 10.75 -8.03 8.86
CA ALA A 185 10.80 -8.97 9.98
C ALA A 185 12.20 -9.60 10.17
N GLN A 186 12.99 -9.71 9.10
CA GLN A 186 14.37 -10.23 9.15
C GLN A 186 15.43 -9.15 9.40
N ASN A 187 15.14 -7.89 9.03
CA ASN A 187 16.15 -6.84 8.97
C ASN A 187 15.97 -5.70 10.00
N LEU A 188 14.82 -5.60 10.66
CA LEU A 188 14.62 -4.63 11.74
C LEU A 188 15.37 -5.06 12.99
N LYS A 189 16.15 -4.12 13.55
CA LYS A 189 16.86 -4.34 14.81
C LYS A 189 15.90 -4.15 15.98
N PRO A 190 16.02 -4.93 17.08
CA PRO A 190 15.20 -4.76 18.28
C PRO A 190 15.24 -3.34 18.87
N SER A 191 16.36 -2.61 18.72
CA SER A 191 16.50 -1.23 19.18
C SER A 191 15.69 -0.20 18.37
N GLN A 192 15.15 -0.60 17.22
CA GLN A 192 14.26 0.23 16.41
C GLN A 192 12.78 0.02 16.78
N ALA A 193 12.48 -0.88 17.73
CA ALA A 193 11.13 -1.28 18.09
C ALA A 193 10.40 -0.26 18.99
N GLY A 194 10.28 1.00 18.58
CA GLY A 194 9.38 2.01 19.18
C GLY A 194 9.46 2.21 20.70
N CYS A 195 8.43 2.88 21.24
CA CYS A 195 8.32 3.20 22.67
C CYS A 195 7.56 2.13 23.48
N ASP A 196 6.81 1.24 22.81
CA ASP A 196 6.02 0.19 23.45
C ASP A 196 6.76 -1.16 23.35
N SER A 197 7.33 -1.62 24.47
CA SER A 197 8.08 -2.87 24.55
C SER A 197 7.25 -4.12 24.26
N ASP A 198 5.91 -4.01 24.28
CA ASP A 198 4.99 -5.11 24.02
C ASP A 198 4.61 -5.25 22.53
N VAL A 199 5.22 -4.45 21.65
CA VAL A 199 4.96 -4.45 20.20
C VAL A 199 6.09 -5.10 19.42
N ALA A 200 5.76 -6.15 18.67
CA ALA A 200 6.64 -6.73 17.67
C ALA A 200 6.48 -6.00 16.33
N TRP A 201 7.60 -5.60 15.73
CA TRP A 201 7.64 -5.01 14.39
C TRP A 201 7.93 -6.09 13.34
N PRO A 202 7.43 -5.94 12.09
CA PRO A 202 6.54 -4.89 11.60
C PRO A 202 5.11 -4.94 12.16
N LEU A 203 4.45 -3.78 12.19
CA LEU A 203 3.04 -3.72 12.55
C LEU A 203 2.16 -4.13 11.38
N VAL A 204 1.05 -4.82 11.69
CA VAL A 204 -0.03 -5.08 10.73
C VAL A 204 -1.34 -4.54 11.28
N LEU A 205 -2.12 -3.85 10.46
CA LEU A 205 -3.48 -3.42 10.76
C LEU A 205 -4.43 -4.12 9.80
N ASP A 206 -5.52 -4.68 10.31
CA ASP A 206 -6.61 -5.16 9.46
C ASP A 206 -7.67 -4.05 9.33
N ALA A 207 -8.06 -3.74 8.09
CA ALA A 207 -9.04 -2.71 7.82
C ALA A 207 -10.40 -2.97 8.49
N ASN A 208 -10.79 -4.23 8.71
CA ASN A 208 -12.00 -4.55 9.45
C ASN A 208 -11.86 -4.14 10.92
N ASP A 209 -10.74 -4.44 11.56
CA ASP A 209 -10.45 -4.05 12.94
C ASP A 209 -10.37 -2.52 13.05
N VAL A 210 -9.74 -1.84 12.09
CA VAL A 210 -9.74 -0.36 12.03
C VAL A 210 -11.15 0.25 11.96
N ILE A 211 -12.09 -0.39 11.25
CA ILE A 211 -13.46 0.10 11.13
C ILE A 211 -14.31 -0.21 12.38
N THR A 212 -14.06 -1.35 13.02
CA THR A 212 -14.94 -1.91 14.06
C THR A 212 -14.41 -1.74 15.48
N GLU A 213 -13.10 -1.60 15.65
CA GLU A 213 -12.37 -1.52 16.93
C GLU A 213 -11.43 -0.29 16.93
N PRO A 214 -11.95 0.94 17.17
CA PRO A 214 -11.17 2.18 17.17
C PRO A 214 -9.91 2.14 18.05
N ASP A 215 -9.94 1.37 19.15
CA ASP A 215 -8.84 1.22 20.11
C ASP A 215 -7.56 0.65 19.47
N VAL A 216 -7.66 -0.09 18.36
CA VAL A 216 -6.48 -0.52 17.59
C VAL A 216 -5.70 0.68 17.08
N VAL A 217 -6.40 1.72 16.65
CA VAL A 217 -5.80 2.92 16.07
C VAL A 217 -5.29 3.86 17.16
N VAL A 218 -5.97 3.90 18.31
CA VAL A 218 -5.44 4.55 19.52
C VAL A 218 -4.09 3.92 19.90
N ARG A 219 -4.03 2.58 19.98
CA ARG A 219 -2.79 1.86 20.27
C ARG A 219 -1.71 2.13 19.22
N LEU A 220 -2.08 2.20 17.93
CA LEU A 220 -1.14 2.57 16.88
C LEU A 220 -0.54 3.96 17.15
N CYS A 221 -1.38 4.98 17.41
CA CYS A 221 -0.92 6.34 17.68
C CYS A 221 0.09 6.36 18.84
N GLU A 222 -0.24 5.73 19.96
CA GLU A 222 0.67 5.61 21.12
C GLU A 222 2.00 4.93 20.74
N THR A 223 1.93 3.87 19.93
CA THR A 223 3.09 3.07 19.54
C THR A 223 4.05 3.86 18.65
N VAL A 224 3.53 4.69 17.75
CA VAL A 224 4.31 5.46 16.77
C VAL A 224 4.58 6.91 17.21
N GLY A 225 4.18 7.28 18.42
CA GLY A 225 4.40 8.62 18.98
C GLY A 225 3.49 9.71 18.42
N MET A 226 2.32 9.36 17.89
CA MET A 226 1.26 10.31 17.55
C MET A 226 0.35 10.57 18.75
N ASP A 227 -0.29 11.74 18.80
CA ASP A 227 -1.23 12.12 19.85
C ASP A 227 -2.63 11.53 19.58
N PRO A 228 -3.12 10.57 20.40
CA PRO A 228 -4.46 10.00 20.23
C PRO A 228 -5.58 11.03 20.44
N ALA A 229 -5.33 12.11 21.20
CA ALA A 229 -6.32 13.17 21.42
C ALA A 229 -6.59 14.00 20.17
N LYS A 230 -5.72 13.92 19.16
CA LYS A 230 -5.91 14.57 17.84
C LYS A 230 -6.69 13.69 16.86
N MET A 231 -7.01 12.44 17.21
CA MET A 231 -7.74 11.57 16.31
C MET A 231 -9.14 12.12 16.00
N GLN A 232 -9.55 11.98 14.74
CA GLN A 232 -10.85 12.42 14.25
C GLN A 232 -11.69 11.28 13.68
N TYR A 233 -12.90 11.10 14.21
CA TYR A 233 -13.82 10.05 13.77
C TYR A 233 -14.91 10.52 12.81
N THR A 234 -15.08 11.85 12.74
CA THR A 234 -16.02 12.56 11.89
C THR A 234 -15.29 13.70 11.18
N TRP A 235 -15.72 14.00 9.96
CA TRP A 235 -15.16 15.08 9.15
C TRP A 235 -16.24 15.57 8.17
N GLU A 236 -15.99 16.71 7.54
CA GLU A 236 -16.86 17.21 6.48
C GLU A 236 -16.57 16.49 5.15
N PRO A 237 -17.59 16.25 4.31
CA PRO A 237 -17.37 15.79 2.95
C PRO A 237 -16.54 16.82 2.17
N ALA A 238 -15.76 16.33 1.20
CA ALA A 238 -14.94 17.21 0.38
C ALA A 238 -15.84 18.18 -0.42
N SER A 239 -15.42 19.45 -0.48
CA SER A 239 -16.07 20.49 -1.28
C SER A 239 -15.92 20.21 -2.78
N GLU A 240 -16.72 20.89 -3.61
CA GLU A 240 -16.58 20.76 -5.06
C GLU A 240 -15.25 21.33 -5.56
N GLU A 241 -14.73 22.37 -4.91
CA GLU A 241 -13.40 22.92 -5.18
C GLU A 241 -12.29 21.90 -4.88
N GLU A 242 -12.37 21.20 -3.75
CA GLU A 242 -11.41 20.14 -3.39
C GLU A 242 -11.48 18.96 -4.37
N LYS A 243 -12.69 18.56 -4.79
CA LYS A 243 -12.87 17.52 -5.81
C LYS A 243 -12.30 17.95 -7.17
N ALA A 244 -12.40 19.24 -7.52
CA ALA A 244 -11.88 19.78 -8.76
C ALA A 244 -10.34 19.81 -8.81
N GLN A 245 -9.67 19.82 -7.65
CA GLN A 245 -8.21 19.75 -7.57
C GLN A 245 -7.64 18.35 -7.78
N ILE A 246 -8.49 17.31 -7.81
CA ILE A 246 -8.06 15.93 -8.06
C ILE A 246 -7.67 15.80 -9.54
N PRO A 247 -6.39 15.46 -9.85
CA PRO A 247 -5.84 15.58 -11.20
C PRO A 247 -6.49 14.71 -12.27
N THR A 248 -7.07 13.57 -11.89
CA THR A 248 -7.60 12.58 -12.84
C THR A 248 -8.96 12.04 -12.43
N ASP A 249 -9.78 11.68 -13.41
CA ASP A 249 -11.09 11.04 -13.17
C ASP A 249 -10.93 9.68 -12.49
N ALA A 250 -9.86 8.95 -12.81
CA ALA A 250 -9.49 7.70 -12.16
C ALA A 250 -9.32 7.88 -10.65
N GLU A 251 -8.53 8.87 -10.23
CA GLU A 251 -8.32 9.15 -8.80
C GLU A 251 -9.58 9.63 -8.12
N ARG A 252 -10.38 10.46 -8.80
CA ARG A 252 -11.67 10.90 -8.28
C ARG A 252 -12.59 9.70 -8.06
N ARG A 253 -12.58 8.71 -8.96
CA ARG A 253 -13.33 7.46 -8.82
C ARG A 253 -12.85 6.61 -7.64
N PHE A 254 -11.54 6.48 -7.44
CA PHE A 254 -10.95 5.74 -6.30
C PHE A 254 -11.23 6.43 -4.96
N LEU A 255 -11.21 7.76 -4.93
CA LEU A 255 -11.43 8.56 -3.72
C LEU A 255 -12.91 8.86 -3.44
N SER A 256 -13.82 8.57 -4.37
CA SER A 256 -15.25 8.93 -4.29
C SER A 256 -15.93 8.62 -2.95
N THR A 257 -15.67 7.44 -2.36
CA THR A 257 -16.22 7.06 -1.04
C THR A 257 -15.64 7.93 0.08
N LEU A 258 -14.35 8.24 0.02
CA LEU A 258 -13.70 9.12 1.02
C LEU A 258 -14.24 10.54 0.91
N LEU A 259 -14.29 11.09 -0.31
CA LEU A 259 -14.72 12.46 -0.60
C LEU A 259 -16.18 12.74 -0.24
N SER A 260 -17.03 11.71 -0.22
CA SER A 260 -18.45 11.82 0.15
C SER A 260 -18.75 11.42 1.59
N SER A 261 -17.76 10.89 2.31
CA SER A 261 -17.95 10.42 3.68
C SER A 261 -17.89 11.55 4.70
N THR A 262 -18.63 11.38 5.80
CA THR A 262 -18.60 12.26 6.98
C THR A 262 -17.89 11.62 8.18
N GLY A 263 -17.29 10.45 7.98
CA GLY A 263 -16.74 9.62 9.04
C GLY A 263 -16.50 8.18 8.60
N ILE A 264 -16.08 7.35 9.57
CA ILE A 264 -15.77 5.93 9.35
C ILE A 264 -17.02 5.18 8.87
N GLN A 265 -16.92 4.58 7.69
CA GLN A 265 -18.02 3.86 7.04
C GLN A 265 -18.20 2.44 7.61
N LYS A 266 -18.91 2.32 8.75
CA LYS A 266 -19.13 1.03 9.44
C LYS A 266 -19.72 -0.06 8.54
N GLY A 267 -20.58 0.30 7.58
CA GLY A 267 -21.16 -0.64 6.61
C GLY A 267 -20.15 -1.27 5.63
N LYS A 268 -18.88 -0.83 5.65
CA LYS A 268 -17.79 -1.40 4.84
C LYS A 268 -16.99 -2.47 5.58
N ALA A 269 -17.27 -2.72 6.87
CA ALA A 269 -16.75 -3.85 7.63
C ALA A 269 -17.44 -5.15 7.18
N ALA A 270 -16.68 -6.24 7.14
CA ALA A 270 -17.20 -7.56 6.78
C ALA A 270 -16.35 -8.64 7.48
N PRO A 271 -16.70 -9.00 8.73
CA PRO A 271 -15.87 -9.88 9.55
C PRO A 271 -15.89 -11.35 9.11
N ASN A 272 -16.97 -11.80 8.45
CA ASN A 272 -17.20 -13.20 8.08
C ASN A 272 -17.59 -13.29 6.60
N ILE A 273 -16.61 -13.26 5.71
CA ILE A 273 -16.84 -13.36 4.26
C ILE A 273 -16.78 -14.82 3.84
N ASP A 274 -17.84 -15.28 3.18
CA ASP A 274 -17.83 -16.54 2.44
C ASP A 274 -17.47 -16.27 0.97
N ILE A 275 -16.26 -16.65 0.58
CA ILE A 275 -15.74 -16.42 -0.78
C ILE A 275 -16.61 -17.11 -1.84
N ALA A 276 -17.19 -18.28 -1.55
CA ALA A 276 -18.03 -18.98 -2.52
C ALA A 276 -19.37 -18.27 -2.73
N VAL A 277 -19.92 -17.63 -1.69
CA VAL A 277 -21.12 -16.80 -1.81
C VAL A 277 -20.81 -15.51 -2.56
N GLU A 278 -19.68 -14.85 -2.26
CA GLU A 278 -19.27 -13.65 -2.99
C GLU A 278 -18.93 -13.93 -4.46
N ALA A 279 -18.32 -15.08 -4.77
CA ALA A 279 -18.02 -15.48 -6.14
C ALA A 279 -19.25 -15.54 -7.03
N LYS A 280 -20.39 -16.03 -6.52
CA LYS A 280 -21.67 -16.02 -7.24
C LYS A 280 -22.11 -14.59 -7.59
N LYS A 281 -21.93 -13.65 -6.66
CA LYS A 281 -22.24 -12.23 -6.92
C LYS A 281 -21.33 -11.63 -7.97
N TRP A 282 -20.04 -11.99 -7.98
CA TRP A 282 -19.10 -11.53 -9.00
C TRP A 282 -19.42 -12.08 -10.38
N ILE A 283 -19.87 -13.33 -10.47
CA ILE A 283 -20.36 -13.93 -11.72
C ILE A 283 -21.62 -13.19 -12.21
N ASP A 284 -22.57 -12.91 -11.32
CA ASP A 284 -23.78 -12.15 -11.67
C ASP A 284 -23.45 -10.72 -12.12
N GLU A 285 -22.46 -10.08 -11.50
CA GLU A 285 -22.08 -8.69 -11.75
C GLU A 285 -21.19 -8.51 -13.00
N PHE A 286 -20.17 -9.36 -13.15
CA PHE A 286 -19.12 -9.19 -14.16
C PHE A 286 -19.17 -10.24 -15.29
N GLY A 287 -20.06 -11.22 -15.18
CA GLY A 287 -20.13 -12.39 -16.06
C GLY A 287 -19.22 -13.53 -15.59
N GLU A 288 -19.51 -14.74 -16.07
CA GLU A 288 -18.86 -16.00 -15.65
C GLU A 288 -17.33 -15.92 -15.69
N GLY A 289 -16.75 -15.60 -16.85
CA GLY A 289 -15.29 -15.59 -17.01
C GLY A 289 -14.56 -14.60 -16.08
N GLU A 290 -15.08 -13.39 -15.90
CA GLU A 290 -14.43 -12.37 -15.07
C GLU A 290 -14.69 -12.61 -13.58
N GLY A 291 -15.89 -13.07 -13.22
CA GLY A 291 -16.21 -13.50 -11.85
C GLY A 291 -15.32 -14.65 -11.37
N GLU A 292 -15.10 -15.66 -12.21
CA GLU A 292 -14.20 -16.79 -11.91
C GLU A 292 -12.72 -16.35 -11.78
N LYS A 293 -12.26 -15.43 -12.63
CA LYS A 293 -10.89 -14.85 -12.50
C LYS A 293 -10.72 -14.12 -11.18
N ILE A 294 -11.68 -13.28 -10.79
CA ILE A 294 -11.66 -12.57 -9.50
C ILE A 294 -11.65 -13.57 -8.34
N GLU A 295 -12.48 -14.61 -8.39
CA GLU A 295 -12.46 -15.66 -7.38
C GLU A 295 -11.09 -16.33 -7.27
N LYS A 296 -10.48 -16.67 -8.40
CA LYS A 296 -9.14 -17.26 -8.45
C LYS A 296 -8.10 -16.36 -7.79
N TRP A 297 -8.07 -15.06 -8.12
CA TRP A 297 -7.13 -14.12 -7.51
C TRP A 297 -7.38 -13.93 -6.01
N VAL A 298 -8.65 -13.81 -5.60
CA VAL A 298 -9.03 -13.71 -4.17
C VAL A 298 -8.50 -14.91 -3.42
N ARG A 299 -8.77 -16.14 -3.89
CA ARG A 299 -8.31 -17.37 -3.24
C ARG A 299 -6.79 -17.48 -3.21
N ALA A 300 -6.10 -17.07 -4.28
CA ALA A 300 -4.65 -17.07 -4.34
C ALA A 300 -4.00 -16.10 -3.34
N ALA A 301 -4.65 -14.97 -3.04
CA ALA A 301 -4.15 -13.99 -2.07
C ALA A 301 -4.51 -14.31 -0.60
N MET A 302 -5.43 -15.25 -0.35
CA MET A 302 -5.87 -15.60 1.01
C MET A 302 -4.75 -16.08 1.93
N PRO A 303 -3.81 -16.96 1.52
CA PRO A 303 -2.73 -17.40 2.39
C PRO A 303 -1.88 -16.23 2.94
N ASP A 304 -1.58 -15.24 2.10
CA ASP A 304 -0.83 -14.05 2.53
C ASP A 304 -1.67 -13.13 3.41
N TYR A 305 -2.95 -12.95 3.07
CA TYR A 305 -3.89 -12.20 3.91
C TYR A 305 -4.00 -12.81 5.32
N GLU A 306 -4.22 -14.12 5.41
CA GLU A 306 -4.36 -14.82 6.68
C GLU A 306 -3.07 -14.77 7.50
N PHE A 307 -1.91 -14.90 6.85
CA PHE A 307 -0.62 -14.75 7.51
C PHE A 307 -0.43 -13.36 8.14
N LEU A 308 -0.72 -12.31 7.37
CA LEU A 308 -0.57 -10.92 7.84
C LEU A 308 -1.62 -10.61 8.91
N ARG A 309 -2.88 -10.98 8.68
CA ARG A 309 -3.98 -10.82 9.62
C ARG A 309 -3.73 -11.51 10.95
N ALA A 310 -3.12 -12.69 10.96
CA ALA A 310 -2.76 -13.39 12.20
C ALA A 310 -1.77 -12.60 13.08
N ARG A 311 -1.01 -11.67 12.48
CA ARG A 311 -0.01 -10.81 13.14
C ARG A 311 -0.50 -9.38 13.39
N ARG A 312 -1.79 -9.12 13.17
CA ARG A 312 -2.34 -7.77 13.33
C ARG A 312 -2.27 -7.27 14.76
N LEU A 313 -2.05 -5.98 14.89
CA LEU A 313 -2.17 -5.24 16.13
C LEU A 313 -3.60 -5.40 16.66
N ARG A 314 -3.70 -5.70 17.94
CA ARG A 314 -4.97 -5.82 18.66
C ARG A 314 -5.12 -4.67 19.65
N PRO A 315 -6.34 -4.36 20.12
CA PRO A 315 -6.51 -3.48 21.27
C PRO A 315 -5.63 -3.92 22.44
N ARG A 316 -5.27 -2.99 23.34
CA ARG A 316 -4.57 -3.39 24.57
C ARG A 316 -5.48 -4.35 25.37
N PRO A 317 -4.97 -5.47 25.91
CA PRO A 317 -5.74 -6.33 26.80
C PRO A 317 -6.27 -5.50 27.96
N THR A 318 -7.54 -5.68 28.32
CA THR A 318 -8.09 -5.01 29.49
C THR A 318 -7.45 -5.60 30.75
N ARG A 319 -7.53 -4.90 31.89
CA ARG A 319 -6.94 -5.38 33.16
C ARG A 319 -7.46 -6.76 33.58
N GLU A 320 -8.65 -7.16 33.15
CA GLU A 320 -9.28 -8.47 33.45
C GLU A 320 -8.64 -9.63 32.64
N ASP A 321 -8.13 -9.35 31.44
CA ASP A 321 -7.50 -10.35 30.56
C ASP A 321 -6.10 -10.77 31.03
N ARG A 322 -5.45 -9.96 31.88
CA ARG A 322 -4.09 -10.24 32.40
C ARG A 322 -4.08 -11.12 33.65
N SER A 323 -5.26 -11.52 34.14
CA SER A 323 -5.45 -12.32 35.36
C SER A 323 -5.82 -13.79 35.10
N GLN A 324 -5.75 -14.27 33.85
CA GLN A 324 -5.91 -15.68 33.46
C GLN A 324 -4.62 -16.22 32.86
#